data_AF-A0A6N3EX11-F1
#
_entry.id   AF-A0A6N3EX11-F1
#
_cell.length_a   1.000
_cell.length_b   1.000
_cell.length_c   1.000
_cell.angle_alpha   90.00
_cell.angle_beta   90.00
_cell.angle_gamma   90.00
#
_symmetry.space_group_name_H-M   'P 1'
#
loop_
_entity.id
_entity.type
_entity.pdbx_description
1 polymer ?
#
loop_
_entity_poly.entity_id
_entity_poly.type
_entity_poly.pdbx_seq_one_letter_code
_entity_poly.pdbx_strand_id
1 'polypeptide(L)'
;MGMGNSFETITVLQYRLKAAQEELAAFQSGEKYIRMEKQHLTQVRALERRIAKLEAAVAKEHSHAITIRNQWFEIFEQLQKECDRMVAEAVKKADMMEKRAIRAEKQRDTALEKVTSQRRELYKVKTELDDEKQKVQKLTAQINRNYENSSIPSSKSIARKKISNSREKTGRKPGGQPGHRGHCRKKLTPTREIYLPAPEEVLHDPDFKKTSKTITKQKIDISVEVHVTEYHADVYYNSKTGERIHAPFPQGVIDDVNYGGNLRAFLFLLNNDCCTSIDKSRRFLSDLTDGKINISKGMINNLCRSFAQKTESQRKEIFCDMLLSPVMHTDCTNARVNGESSYVFVCAVPDGGVLYFARGKKGHDGIKGTVVEDYQGNTGPRS
;
A
#
# COMPACT_ATOMS: atom_id res chain seq x y z
N MET A 1 -8.88 66.32 -106.11
CA MET A 1 -7.45 66.23 -106.44
C MET A 1 -6.78 67.44 -105.80
N GLY A 2 -5.99 67.37 -104.74
CA GLY A 2 -5.06 66.33 -104.31
C GLY A 2 -3.63 66.90 -104.25
N MET A 3 -3.42 68.09 -103.65
CA MET A 3 -2.10 68.74 -103.61
C MET A 3 -1.72 69.38 -102.25
N GLY A 4 -2.55 69.23 -101.20
CA GLY A 4 -2.21 69.69 -99.84
C GLY A 4 -1.47 68.64 -98.99
N ASN A 5 -1.95 67.38 -99.01
CA ASN A 5 -1.34 66.27 -98.25
C ASN A 5 0.03 65.86 -98.79
N SER A 6 0.31 66.06 -100.08
CA SER A 6 1.56 65.60 -100.67
C SER A 6 2.74 66.43 -100.18
N PHE A 7 2.58 67.73 -99.97
CA PHE A 7 3.72 68.59 -99.63
C PHE A 7 4.17 68.36 -98.19
N GLU A 8 3.25 68.35 -97.22
CA GLU A 8 3.56 68.05 -95.81
C GLU A 8 4.10 66.63 -95.61
N THR A 9 3.55 65.64 -96.32
CA THR A 9 4.06 64.27 -96.26
C THR A 9 5.47 64.19 -96.85
N ILE A 10 5.76 64.92 -97.94
CA ILE A 10 7.09 64.99 -98.54
C ILE A 10 8.08 65.71 -97.60
N THR A 11 7.71 66.82 -96.95
CA THR A 11 8.60 67.48 -95.98
C THR A 11 8.87 66.59 -94.77
N VAL A 12 7.86 65.94 -94.20
CA VAL A 12 8.05 65.01 -93.07
C VAL A 12 8.95 63.83 -93.47
N LEU A 13 8.77 63.26 -94.66
CA LEU A 13 9.62 62.19 -95.17
C LEU A 13 11.05 62.70 -95.45
N GLN A 14 11.23 63.92 -95.94
CA GLN A 14 12.55 64.55 -96.11
C GLN A 14 13.24 64.80 -94.77
N TYR A 15 12.52 65.27 -93.73
CA TYR A 15 13.09 65.42 -92.38
C TYR A 15 13.46 64.07 -91.77
N ARG A 16 12.64 63.03 -91.96
CA ARG A 16 12.95 61.67 -91.50
C ARG A 16 14.11 61.05 -92.26
N LEU A 17 14.18 61.24 -93.59
CA LEU A 17 15.30 60.78 -94.41
C LEU A 17 16.59 61.50 -93.99
N LYS A 18 16.52 62.81 -93.75
CA LYS A 18 17.66 63.60 -93.27
C LYS A 18 18.11 63.13 -91.88
N ALA A 19 17.19 62.91 -90.94
CA ALA A 19 17.51 62.38 -89.61
C ALA A 19 18.11 60.96 -89.69
N ALA A 20 17.58 60.10 -90.56
CA ALA A 20 18.11 58.75 -90.78
C ALA A 20 19.48 58.77 -91.47
N GLN A 21 19.72 59.71 -92.39
CA GLN A 21 21.03 59.94 -93.03
C GLN A 21 22.04 60.50 -92.03
N GLU A 22 21.64 61.42 -91.15
CA GLU A 22 22.46 61.93 -90.05
C GLU A 22 22.80 60.83 -89.04
N GLU A 23 21.85 59.94 -88.72
CA GLU A 23 22.09 58.80 -87.85
C GLU A 23 23.02 57.78 -88.51
N LEU A 24 22.79 57.44 -89.79
CA LEU A 24 23.67 56.56 -90.56
C LEU A 24 25.09 57.15 -90.66
N ALA A 25 25.22 58.46 -90.90
CA ALA A 25 26.49 59.16 -90.92
C ALA A 25 27.17 59.15 -89.55
N ALA A 26 26.42 59.29 -88.45
CA ALA A 26 26.95 59.22 -87.08
C ALA A 26 27.40 57.80 -86.69
N PHE A 27 26.81 56.75 -87.28
CA PHE A 27 27.29 55.38 -87.15
C PHE A 27 28.51 55.11 -88.03
N GLN A 28 28.51 55.58 -89.29
CA GLN A 28 29.65 55.44 -90.21
C GLN A 28 30.88 56.25 -89.76
N SER A 29 30.70 57.41 -89.13
CA SER A 29 31.77 58.22 -88.54
C SER A 29 32.28 57.69 -87.21
N GLY A 30 31.61 56.70 -86.62
CA GLY A 30 31.95 56.13 -85.32
C GLY A 30 31.43 56.91 -84.10
N GLU A 31 30.89 58.12 -84.29
CA GLU A 31 30.50 59.01 -83.17
C GLU A 31 29.42 58.40 -82.26
N LYS A 32 28.47 57.66 -82.84
CA LYS A 32 27.40 56.98 -82.08
C LYS A 32 27.96 55.87 -81.17
N TYR A 33 28.94 55.10 -81.65
CA TYR A 33 29.60 54.06 -80.86
C TYR A 33 30.37 54.65 -79.68
N ILE A 34 31.07 55.77 -79.88
CA ILE A 34 31.77 56.49 -78.81
C ILE A 34 30.79 56.96 -77.72
N ARG A 35 29.61 57.47 -78.10
CA ARG A 35 28.58 57.89 -77.14
C ARG A 35 28.00 56.71 -76.36
N MET A 36 27.71 55.59 -77.02
CA MET A 36 27.21 54.37 -76.37
C MET A 36 28.24 53.78 -75.41
N GLU A 37 29.52 53.72 -75.81
CA GLU A 37 30.62 53.26 -74.97
C GLU A 37 30.78 54.16 -73.73
N LYS A 38 30.69 55.49 -73.89
CA LYS A 38 30.73 56.43 -72.77
C LYS A 38 29.57 56.24 -71.79
N GLN A 39 28.35 55.99 -72.29
CA GLN A 39 27.19 55.68 -71.46
C GLN A 39 27.35 54.35 -70.72
N HIS A 40 27.79 53.30 -71.42
CA HIS A 40 28.07 52.00 -70.84
C HIS A 40 29.14 52.09 -69.75
N LEU A 41 30.26 52.77 -70.01
CA LEU A 41 31.31 53.00 -69.03
C LEU A 41 30.81 53.75 -67.79
N THR A 42 29.88 54.69 -67.97
CA THR A 42 29.26 55.41 -66.84
C THR A 42 28.40 54.47 -65.98
N GLN A 43 27.64 53.56 -66.61
CA GLN A 43 26.84 52.55 -65.91
C GLN A 43 27.74 51.53 -65.18
N VAL A 44 28.79 51.04 -65.85
CA VAL A 44 29.78 50.12 -65.25
C VAL A 44 30.40 50.77 -64.01
N ARG A 45 30.87 52.01 -64.10
CA ARG A 45 31.41 52.76 -62.94
C ARG A 45 30.38 52.98 -61.82
N ALA A 46 29.09 53.06 -62.14
CA ALA A 46 28.05 53.16 -61.12
C ALA A 46 27.82 51.82 -60.41
N LEU A 47 27.84 50.71 -61.17
CA LEU A 47 27.75 49.35 -60.63
C LEU A 47 28.98 49.00 -59.80
N GLU A 48 30.19 49.28 -60.26
CA GLU A 48 31.44 49.09 -59.51
C GLU A 48 31.41 49.82 -58.17
N ARG A 49 30.95 51.08 -58.14
CA ARG A 49 30.77 51.82 -56.89
C ARG A 49 29.73 51.19 -55.96
N ARG A 50 28.68 50.58 -56.51
CA ARG A 50 27.66 49.88 -55.72
C ARG A 50 28.20 48.56 -55.16
N ILE A 51 28.94 47.80 -55.96
CA ILE A 51 29.61 46.57 -55.55
C ILE A 51 30.58 46.87 -54.41
N ALA A 52 31.46 47.86 -54.57
CA ALA A 52 32.41 48.25 -53.53
C ALA A 52 31.72 48.66 -52.21
N LYS A 53 30.57 49.36 -52.27
CA LYS A 53 29.77 49.69 -51.08
C LYS A 53 29.18 48.45 -50.41
N LEU A 54 28.67 47.50 -51.19
CA LEU A 54 28.11 46.26 -50.67
C LEU A 54 29.19 45.37 -50.07
N GLU A 55 30.35 45.25 -50.71
CA GLU A 55 31.51 44.51 -50.19
C GLU A 55 31.98 45.10 -48.85
N ALA A 56 32.06 46.43 -48.74
CA ALA A 56 32.40 47.09 -47.48
C ALA A 56 31.35 46.84 -46.38
N ALA A 57 30.06 46.82 -46.73
CA ALA A 57 28.99 46.49 -45.78
C ALA A 57 29.07 45.03 -45.32
N VAL A 58 29.30 44.08 -46.24
CA VAL A 58 29.49 42.65 -45.92
C VAL A 58 30.71 42.45 -45.03
N ALA A 59 31.83 43.10 -45.33
CA ALA A 59 33.04 43.03 -44.50
C ALA A 59 32.79 43.54 -43.09
N LYS A 60 32.01 44.63 -42.94
CA LYS A 60 31.62 45.18 -41.64
C LYS A 60 30.74 44.21 -40.84
N GLU A 61 29.70 43.64 -41.46
CA GLU A 61 28.84 42.66 -40.80
C GLU A 61 29.60 41.37 -40.44
N HIS A 62 30.53 40.93 -41.29
CA HIS A 62 31.41 39.81 -40.97
C HIS A 62 32.28 40.11 -39.75
N SER A 63 32.86 41.31 -39.66
CA SER A 63 33.60 41.74 -38.47
C SER A 63 32.72 41.74 -37.21
N HIS A 64 31.49 42.25 -37.30
CA HIS A 64 30.54 42.21 -36.17
C HIS A 64 30.23 40.78 -35.75
N ALA A 65 30.00 39.88 -36.70
CA ALA A 65 29.74 38.47 -36.43
C ALA A 65 30.92 37.80 -35.70
N ILE A 66 32.16 38.10 -36.09
CA ILE A 66 33.36 37.62 -35.39
C ILE A 66 33.41 38.16 -33.96
N THR A 67 33.12 39.45 -33.75
CA THR A 67 33.10 40.07 -32.41
C THR A 67 32.06 39.41 -31.51
N ILE A 68 30.83 39.26 -32.01
CA ILE A 68 29.72 38.61 -31.27
C ILE A 68 30.09 37.17 -30.93
N ARG A 69 30.64 36.41 -31.90
CA ARG A 69 31.10 35.04 -31.68
C ARG A 69 32.15 34.98 -30.57
N ASN A 70 33.14 35.88 -30.57
CA ASN A 70 34.19 35.91 -29.54
C ASN A 70 33.60 36.22 -28.15
N GLN A 71 32.67 37.17 -28.06
CA GLN A 71 31.95 37.48 -26.81
C GLN A 71 31.16 36.28 -26.29
N TRP A 72 30.45 35.57 -27.17
CA TRP A 72 29.76 34.34 -26.79
C TRP A 72 30.73 33.27 -26.28
N PHE A 73 31.87 33.07 -26.95
CA PHE A 73 32.90 32.12 -26.49
C PHE A 73 33.41 32.47 -25.08
N GLU A 74 33.70 33.74 -24.80
CA GLU A 74 34.13 34.18 -23.47
C GLU A 74 33.07 33.88 -22.39
N ILE A 75 31.80 34.19 -22.66
CA ILE A 75 30.68 33.91 -21.74
C ILE A 75 30.56 32.41 -21.49
N PHE A 76 30.61 31.58 -22.53
CA PHE A 76 30.50 30.13 -22.40
C PHE A 76 31.69 29.53 -21.65
N GLU A 77 32.91 30.01 -21.87
CA GLU A 77 34.07 29.56 -21.09
C GLU A 77 33.96 29.92 -19.61
N GLN A 78 33.47 31.12 -19.29
CA GLN A 78 33.23 31.53 -17.90
C GLN A 78 32.17 30.65 -17.24
N LEU A 79 31.04 30.43 -17.93
CA LEU A 79 29.96 29.58 -17.44
C LEU A 79 30.42 28.14 -17.23
N GLN A 80 31.21 27.59 -18.15
CA GLN A 80 31.78 26.25 -18.00
C GLN A 80 32.68 26.16 -16.76
N LYS A 81 33.55 27.15 -16.53
CA LYS A 81 34.42 27.21 -15.34
C LYS A 81 33.61 27.28 -14.05
N GLU A 82 32.52 28.03 -14.01
CA GLU A 82 31.64 28.10 -12.84
C GLU A 82 30.93 26.76 -12.58
N CYS A 83 30.39 26.13 -13.62
CA CYS A 83 29.81 24.80 -13.53
C CYS A 83 30.80 23.77 -12.99
N ASP A 84 32.02 23.73 -13.54
CA ASP A 84 33.07 22.80 -13.12
C ASP A 84 33.45 23.03 -11.65
N ARG A 85 33.53 24.30 -11.21
CA ARG A 85 33.76 24.64 -9.79
C ARG A 85 32.64 24.14 -8.89
N MET A 86 31.39 24.36 -9.27
CA MET A 86 30.22 23.91 -8.50
C MET A 86 30.19 22.38 -8.39
N VAL A 87 30.46 21.67 -9.49
CA VAL A 87 30.56 20.20 -9.50
C VAL A 87 31.69 19.74 -8.58
N ALA A 88 32.88 20.34 -8.66
CA ALA A 88 34.01 19.99 -7.80
C ALA A 88 33.71 20.20 -6.31
N GLU A 89 33.01 21.28 -5.94
CA GLU A 89 32.57 21.53 -4.56
C GLU A 89 31.53 20.52 -4.09
N ALA A 90 30.57 20.16 -4.96
CA ALA A 90 29.55 19.15 -4.65
C ALA A 90 30.18 17.77 -4.44
N VAL A 91 31.11 17.37 -5.30
CA VAL A 91 31.84 16.10 -5.18
C VAL A 91 32.66 16.05 -3.89
N LYS A 92 33.37 17.13 -3.54
CA LYS A 92 34.10 17.22 -2.27
C LYS A 92 33.17 17.08 -1.05
N LYS A 93 32.00 17.71 -1.09
CA LYS A 93 31.00 17.59 -0.01
C LYS A 93 30.46 16.16 0.08
N ALA A 94 30.19 15.51 -1.06
CA ALA A 94 29.73 14.12 -1.10
C ALA A 94 30.77 13.16 -0.49
N ASP A 95 32.04 13.27 -0.86
CA ASP A 95 33.14 12.45 -0.29
C ASP A 95 33.29 12.65 1.23
N MET A 96 33.17 13.90 1.72
CA MET A 96 33.19 14.17 3.16
C MET A 96 32.01 13.51 3.89
N MET A 97 30.81 13.56 3.30
CA MET A 97 29.61 12.93 3.87
C MET A 97 29.71 11.41 3.85
N GLU A 98 30.23 10.81 2.79
CA GLU A 98 30.46 9.37 2.68
C GLU A 98 31.45 8.89 3.75
N LYS A 99 32.58 9.58 3.92
CA LYS A 99 33.55 9.29 5.00
C LYS A 99 32.96 9.44 6.40
N ARG A 100 32.00 10.37 6.59
CA ARG A 100 31.27 10.50 7.86
C ARG A 100 30.29 9.35 8.07
N ALA A 101 29.56 8.96 7.04
CA ALA A 101 28.62 7.84 7.07
C ALA A 101 29.34 6.53 7.43
N ILE A 102 30.44 6.21 6.74
CA ILE A 102 31.26 5.01 7.02
C ILE A 102 31.76 5.00 8.47
N ARG A 103 32.17 6.16 9.02
CA ARG A 103 32.60 6.25 10.42
C ARG A 103 31.43 6.01 11.40
N ALA A 104 30.25 6.56 11.10
CA ALA A 104 29.07 6.34 11.93
C ALA A 104 28.61 4.87 11.90
N GLU A 105 28.64 4.22 10.74
CA GLU A 105 28.35 2.80 10.59
C GLU A 105 29.32 1.93 11.41
N LYS A 106 30.62 2.19 11.31
CA LYS A 106 31.63 1.49 12.13
C LYS A 106 31.41 1.65 13.63
N GLN A 107 31.02 2.85 14.07
CA GLN A 107 30.70 3.10 15.48
C GLN A 107 29.47 2.32 15.93
N ARG A 108 28.42 2.29 15.10
CA ARG A 108 27.20 1.52 15.34
C ARG A 108 27.50 0.03 15.44
N ASP A 109 28.28 -0.52 14.52
CA ASP A 109 28.63 -1.94 14.50
C ASP A 109 29.47 -2.34 15.72
N THR A 110 30.43 -1.49 16.11
CA THR A 110 31.19 -1.66 17.35
C THR A 110 30.29 -1.65 18.59
N ALA A 111 29.29 -0.76 18.63
CA ALA A 111 28.33 -0.71 19.73
C ALA A 111 27.44 -1.97 19.76
N LEU A 112 27.01 -2.45 18.59
CA LEU A 112 26.20 -3.66 18.46
C LEU A 112 26.98 -4.90 18.92
N GLU A 113 28.27 -5.00 18.60
CA GLU A 113 29.13 -6.08 19.05
C GLU A 113 29.28 -6.07 20.58
N LYS A 114 29.46 -4.90 21.21
CA LYS A 114 29.48 -4.74 22.67
C LYS A 114 28.16 -5.15 23.32
N VAL A 115 27.02 -4.76 22.75
CA VAL A 115 25.70 -5.17 23.27
C VAL A 115 25.52 -6.69 23.13
N THR A 116 26.01 -7.26 22.03
CA THR A 116 25.93 -8.71 21.79
C THR A 116 26.79 -9.49 22.79
N SER A 117 28.00 -9.04 23.09
CA SER A 117 28.85 -9.67 24.11
C SER A 117 28.23 -9.56 25.51
N GLN A 118 27.71 -8.39 25.88
CA GLN A 118 26.97 -8.20 27.14
C GLN A 118 25.75 -9.11 27.25
N ARG A 119 24.98 -9.30 26.17
CA ARG A 119 23.84 -10.24 26.15
C ARG A 119 24.28 -11.67 26.41
N ARG A 120 25.39 -12.12 25.82
CA ARG A 120 25.92 -13.49 26.04
C ARG A 120 26.31 -13.70 27.50
N GLU A 121 26.99 -12.73 28.12
CA GLU A 121 27.33 -12.79 29.55
C GLU A 121 26.08 -12.82 30.43
N LEU A 122 25.08 -11.99 30.13
CA LEU A 122 23.80 -12.00 30.85
C LEU A 122 23.08 -13.36 30.75
N TYR A 123 23.08 -13.99 29.58
CA TYR A 123 22.52 -15.33 29.42
C TYR A 123 23.27 -16.37 30.25
N LYS A 124 24.61 -16.31 30.27
CA LYS A 124 25.42 -17.23 31.07
C LYS A 124 25.12 -17.10 32.56
N VAL A 125 25.13 -15.87 33.08
CA VAL A 125 24.81 -15.57 34.49
C VAL A 125 23.39 -16.01 34.85
N LYS A 126 22.42 -15.80 33.93
CA LYS A 126 21.03 -16.20 34.16
C LYS A 126 20.88 -17.73 34.25
N THR A 127 21.57 -18.48 33.40
CA THR A 127 21.58 -19.95 33.46
C THR A 127 22.22 -20.45 34.75
N GLU A 128 23.37 -19.90 35.14
CA GLU A 128 24.04 -20.25 36.41
C GLU A 128 23.14 -19.97 37.62
N LEU A 129 22.42 -18.85 37.60
CA LEU A 129 21.45 -18.50 38.65
C LEU A 129 20.28 -19.49 38.72
N ASP A 130 19.75 -19.93 37.56
CA ASP A 130 18.66 -20.90 37.52
C ASP A 130 19.12 -22.29 37.98
N ASP A 131 20.33 -22.72 37.61
CA ASP A 131 20.93 -23.97 38.10
C ASP A 131 21.12 -23.93 39.62
N GLU A 132 21.60 -22.81 40.15
CA GLU A 132 21.80 -22.65 41.59
C GLU A 132 20.46 -22.63 42.35
N LYS A 133 19.43 -21.97 41.80
CA LYS A 133 18.05 -22.05 42.34
C LYS A 133 17.52 -23.48 42.37
N GLN A 134 17.77 -24.27 41.32
CA GLN A 134 17.37 -25.68 41.29
C GLN A 134 18.10 -26.52 42.33
N LYS A 135 19.41 -26.28 42.54
CA LYS A 135 20.17 -26.96 43.61
C LYS A 135 19.63 -26.60 44.98
N VAL A 136 19.39 -25.31 45.25
CA VAL A 136 18.76 -24.84 46.49
C VAL A 136 17.43 -25.54 46.69
N GLN A 137 16.56 -25.57 45.68
CA GLN A 137 15.26 -26.26 45.76
C GLN A 137 15.40 -27.76 46.08
N LYS A 138 16.34 -28.46 45.45
CA LYS A 138 16.61 -29.89 45.70
C LYS A 138 17.15 -30.12 47.12
N LEU A 139 18.08 -29.29 47.59
CA LEU A 139 18.63 -29.38 48.94
C LEU A 139 17.57 -29.06 49.99
N THR A 140 16.73 -28.03 49.77
CA THR A 140 15.57 -27.73 50.62
C THR A 140 14.59 -28.91 50.65
N ALA A 141 14.33 -29.56 49.52
CA ALA A 141 13.47 -30.75 49.46
C ALA A 141 14.09 -31.97 50.18
N GLN A 142 15.42 -32.12 50.16
CA GLN A 142 16.13 -33.19 50.89
C GLN A 142 16.17 -32.93 52.40
N ILE A 143 16.38 -31.69 52.83
CA ILE A 143 16.32 -31.30 54.25
C ILE A 143 14.91 -31.51 54.81
N ASN A 144 13.88 -31.28 53.98
CA ASN A 144 12.48 -31.52 54.34
C ASN A 144 12.02 -32.98 54.14
N ARG A 145 12.93 -33.96 54.03
CA ARG A 145 12.55 -35.38 53.93
C ARG A 145 11.98 -35.90 55.24
N ASN A 146 10.72 -36.30 55.19
CA ASN A 146 10.06 -37.16 56.17
C ASN A 146 9.70 -38.52 55.50
N TYR A 147 9.21 -39.47 56.31
CA TYR A 147 8.96 -40.87 55.96
C TYR A 147 7.90 -41.11 54.87
N GLU A 148 7.34 -40.05 54.26
CA GLU A 148 6.38 -40.15 53.15
C GLU A 148 7.04 -40.28 51.76
N ASN A 149 8.38 -40.20 51.66
CA ASN A 149 9.08 -40.18 50.36
C ASN A 149 10.24 -41.18 50.22
N SER A 150 10.21 -42.25 51.04
CA SER A 150 11.08 -43.42 50.91
C SER A 150 10.23 -44.59 50.42
N SER A 151 10.75 -45.36 49.47
CA SER A 151 10.12 -46.47 48.75
C SER A 151 9.60 -47.61 49.64
N ILE A 152 8.58 -47.36 50.45
CA ILE A 152 7.89 -48.35 51.29
C ILE A 152 6.41 -48.35 50.86
N PRO A 153 5.88 -49.49 50.37
CA PRO A 153 4.50 -49.58 49.89
C PRO A 153 3.48 -49.32 51.03
N SER A 154 2.40 -48.61 50.70
CA SER A 154 1.33 -48.20 51.64
C SER A 154 0.55 -49.36 52.29
N SER A 155 0.74 -50.59 51.81
CA SER A 155 0.04 -51.80 52.25
C SER A 155 0.49 -52.34 53.61
N LYS A 156 1.56 -51.82 54.21
CA LYS A 156 2.06 -52.26 55.54
C LYS A 156 1.76 -51.30 56.71
N SER A 157 0.93 -50.27 56.53
CA SER A 157 0.60 -49.34 57.64
C SER A 157 -0.77 -49.64 58.26
N ILE A 158 -0.77 -50.04 59.54
CA ILE A 158 -1.94 -50.51 60.32
C ILE A 158 -2.79 -49.36 60.92
N ALA A 159 -2.50 -48.09 60.61
CA ALA A 159 -3.31 -46.99 61.11
C ALA A 159 -3.42 -45.89 60.05
N ARG A 160 -4.55 -45.86 59.33
CA ARG A 160 -4.91 -44.71 58.48
C ARG A 160 -5.12 -43.50 59.38
N LYS A 161 -4.15 -42.58 59.41
CA LYS A 161 -4.43 -41.22 59.88
C LYS A 161 -5.07 -40.42 58.76
N LYS A 162 -6.13 -39.69 59.12
CA LYS A 162 -6.82 -38.73 58.26
C LYS A 162 -5.81 -37.72 57.75
N ILE A 163 -5.67 -37.62 56.43
CA ILE A 163 -4.76 -36.66 55.76
C ILE A 163 -5.06 -35.26 56.33
N SER A 164 -4.12 -34.68 57.08
CA SER A 164 -4.26 -33.32 57.59
C SER A 164 -3.95 -32.36 56.44
N ASN A 165 -4.95 -31.55 56.10
CA ASN A 165 -4.86 -30.50 55.09
C ASN A 165 -3.71 -29.55 55.44
N SER A 166 -2.60 -29.61 54.69
CA SER A 166 -1.41 -28.75 54.87
C SER A 166 -1.60 -27.33 54.35
N ARG A 167 -2.79 -27.00 53.82
CA ARG A 167 -3.15 -25.65 53.42
C ARG A 167 -3.31 -24.80 54.68
N GLU A 168 -2.46 -23.79 54.86
CA GLU A 168 -2.72 -22.71 55.82
C GLU A 168 -4.12 -22.17 55.54
N LYS A 169 -5.00 -22.25 56.55
CA LYS A 169 -6.33 -21.64 56.47
C LYS A 169 -6.11 -20.14 56.38
N THR A 170 -6.26 -19.58 55.19
CA THR A 170 -6.14 -18.14 54.91
C THR A 170 -7.17 -17.29 55.67
N GLY A 171 -8.08 -17.89 56.45
CA GLY A 171 -9.20 -17.21 57.11
C GLY A 171 -10.24 -16.62 56.14
N ARG A 172 -9.96 -16.66 54.83
CA ARG A 172 -10.78 -16.09 53.78
C ARG A 172 -11.95 -17.01 53.49
N LYS A 173 -13.16 -16.46 53.58
CA LYS A 173 -14.38 -17.17 53.20
C LYS A 173 -14.31 -17.53 51.70
N PRO A 174 -14.77 -18.72 51.29
CA PRO A 174 -14.96 -19.04 49.88
C PRO A 174 -15.85 -17.99 49.22
N GLY A 175 -15.35 -17.32 48.17
CA GLY A 175 -16.06 -16.25 47.47
C GLY A 175 -15.23 -14.99 47.24
N GLY A 176 -15.86 -13.98 46.64
CA GLY A 176 -15.24 -12.67 46.41
C GLY A 176 -14.82 -12.02 47.72
N GLN A 177 -13.59 -11.48 47.76
CA GLN A 177 -13.08 -10.85 48.98
C GLN A 177 -13.82 -9.53 49.26
N PRO A 178 -14.00 -9.15 50.54
CA PRO A 178 -14.58 -7.85 50.91
C PRO A 178 -13.79 -6.71 50.25
N GLY A 179 -14.48 -5.80 49.56
CA GLY A 179 -13.88 -4.65 48.88
C GLY A 179 -13.75 -4.75 47.36
N HIS A 180 -13.95 -5.93 46.75
CA HIS A 180 -14.04 -6.02 45.30
C HIS A 180 -15.40 -5.54 44.78
N ARG A 181 -15.38 -4.61 43.83
CA ARG A 181 -16.59 -4.16 43.12
C ARG A 181 -17.14 -5.35 42.32
N GLY A 182 -18.37 -5.77 42.62
CA GLY A 182 -19.01 -6.88 41.91
C GLY A 182 -19.22 -6.56 40.43
N HIS A 183 -18.84 -7.49 39.55
CA HIS A 183 -19.20 -7.44 38.14
C HIS A 183 -20.61 -8.02 37.95
N CYS A 184 -21.63 -7.15 37.95
CA CYS A 184 -22.99 -7.56 37.63
C CYS A 184 -23.17 -7.73 36.11
N ARG A 185 -24.04 -8.66 35.70
CA ARG A 185 -24.49 -8.79 34.31
C ARG A 185 -25.18 -7.49 33.89
N LYS A 186 -24.73 -6.89 32.79
CA LYS A 186 -25.33 -5.65 32.25
C LYS A 186 -26.65 -5.97 31.56
N LYS A 187 -27.66 -5.14 31.78
CA LYS A 187 -28.90 -5.18 31.00
C LYS A 187 -28.62 -4.71 29.57
N LEU A 188 -29.29 -5.32 28.59
CA LEU A 188 -29.26 -4.89 27.20
C LEU A 188 -30.38 -3.86 26.94
N THR A 189 -30.28 -3.08 25.87
CA THR A 189 -31.43 -2.31 25.38
C THR A 189 -32.51 -3.30 24.93
N PRO A 190 -33.74 -3.26 25.47
CA PRO A 190 -34.77 -4.23 25.11
C PRO A 190 -35.28 -3.99 23.68
N THR A 191 -35.33 -5.04 22.86
CA THR A 191 -35.99 -4.99 21.54
C THR A 191 -37.51 -4.86 21.66
N ARG A 192 -38.07 -5.39 22.75
CA ARG A 192 -39.49 -5.32 23.08
C ARG A 192 -39.64 -5.23 24.60
N GLU A 193 -40.51 -4.33 25.05
CA GLU A 193 -40.89 -4.22 26.46
C GLU A 193 -42.31 -4.76 26.66
N ILE A 194 -42.48 -5.60 27.68
CA ILE A 194 -43.78 -6.15 28.06
C ILE A 194 -44.01 -5.80 29.52
N TYR A 195 -45.06 -5.04 29.79
CA TYR A 195 -45.50 -4.71 31.15
C TYR A 195 -46.50 -5.76 31.60
N LEU A 196 -46.17 -6.47 32.68
CA LEU A 196 -47.06 -7.48 33.24
C LEU A 196 -48.24 -6.79 33.95
N PRO A 197 -49.48 -7.29 33.76
CA PRO A 197 -50.63 -6.78 34.51
C PRO A 197 -50.47 -7.07 36.01
N ALA A 198 -51.24 -6.38 36.83
CA ALA A 198 -51.35 -6.72 38.25
C ALA A 198 -51.92 -8.15 38.40
N PRO A 199 -51.43 -8.96 39.36
CA PRO A 199 -52.04 -10.26 39.67
C PRO A 199 -53.52 -10.11 40.04
N GLU A 200 -54.35 -11.10 39.72
CA GLU A 200 -55.79 -11.07 40.03
C GLU A 200 -56.06 -10.90 41.54
N GLU A 201 -55.24 -11.50 42.39
CA GLU A 201 -55.29 -11.39 43.86
C GLU A 201 -55.21 -9.91 44.32
N VAL A 202 -54.40 -9.10 43.63
CA VAL A 202 -54.22 -7.67 43.92
C VAL A 202 -55.39 -6.83 43.38
N LEU A 203 -56.11 -7.31 42.36
CA LEU A 203 -57.26 -6.60 41.80
C LEU A 203 -58.51 -6.76 42.68
N HIS A 204 -58.62 -7.87 43.41
CA HIS A 204 -59.78 -8.20 44.23
C HIS A 204 -59.62 -7.86 45.71
N ASP A 205 -58.42 -7.50 46.15
CA ASP A 205 -58.13 -7.10 47.52
C ASP A 205 -57.71 -5.60 47.57
N PRO A 206 -58.56 -4.72 48.15
CA PRO A 206 -58.33 -3.28 48.20
C PRO A 206 -57.17 -2.87 49.12
N ASP A 207 -56.63 -3.79 49.95
CA ASP A 207 -55.51 -3.49 50.83
C ASP A 207 -54.17 -3.44 50.06
N PHE A 208 -54.08 -4.03 48.87
CA PHE A 208 -52.90 -3.90 48.01
C PHE A 208 -52.86 -2.54 47.30
N LYS A 209 -51.76 -1.81 47.50
CA LYS A 209 -51.51 -0.51 46.84
C LYS A 209 -50.30 -0.58 45.92
N LYS A 210 -50.45 -0.05 44.69
CA LYS A 210 -49.35 0.07 43.74
C LYS A 210 -48.26 0.99 44.31
N THR A 211 -47.03 0.51 44.36
CA THR A 211 -45.86 1.30 44.80
C THR A 211 -45.15 1.97 43.63
N SER A 212 -44.24 2.91 43.92
CA SER A 212 -43.37 3.53 42.92
C SER A 212 -42.21 2.63 42.44
N LYS A 213 -42.06 1.42 43.00
CA LYS A 213 -40.99 0.50 42.64
C LYS A 213 -41.42 -0.41 41.50
N THR A 214 -40.59 -0.51 40.47
CA THR A 214 -40.77 -1.47 39.37
C THR A 214 -39.58 -2.42 39.31
N ILE A 215 -39.85 -3.73 39.27
CA ILE A 215 -38.81 -4.75 39.15
C ILE A 215 -38.67 -5.13 37.67
N THR A 216 -37.54 -4.80 37.07
CA THR A 216 -37.25 -5.12 35.67
C THR A 216 -36.33 -6.34 35.56
N LYS A 217 -36.79 -7.37 34.86
CA LYS A 217 -36.02 -8.58 34.49
C LYS A 217 -35.95 -8.71 32.97
N GLN A 218 -34.87 -9.29 32.43
CA GLN A 218 -34.70 -9.54 31.01
C GLN A 218 -34.52 -11.03 30.75
N LYS A 219 -35.29 -11.57 29.80
CA LYS A 219 -34.99 -12.85 29.14
C LYS A 219 -34.27 -12.51 27.84
N ILE A 220 -32.98 -12.82 27.76
CA ILE A 220 -32.16 -12.64 26.55
C ILE A 220 -32.16 -13.98 25.81
N ASP A 221 -32.56 -13.96 24.54
CA ASP A 221 -32.74 -15.16 23.71
C ASP A 221 -32.18 -14.90 22.28
N ILE A 222 -31.95 -15.95 21.50
CA ILE A 222 -31.46 -15.87 20.13
C ILE A 222 -32.30 -16.76 19.21
N SER A 223 -32.72 -16.23 18.05
CA SER A 223 -33.35 -17.00 16.98
C SER A 223 -32.42 -17.09 15.76
N VAL A 224 -32.46 -18.22 15.06
CA VAL A 224 -31.73 -18.46 13.81
C VAL A 224 -32.74 -18.83 12.74
N GLU A 225 -32.78 -18.05 11.65
CA GLU A 225 -33.78 -18.20 10.59
C GLU A 225 -33.11 -18.24 9.20
N VAL A 226 -33.53 -19.20 8.37
CA VAL A 226 -33.04 -19.35 6.99
C VAL A 226 -33.92 -18.54 6.05
N HIS A 227 -33.32 -17.57 5.37
CA HIS A 227 -33.98 -16.71 4.39
C HIS A 227 -33.61 -17.16 2.98
N VAL A 228 -34.61 -17.50 2.16
CA VAL A 228 -34.43 -17.92 0.76
C VAL A 228 -35.17 -16.95 -0.14
N THR A 229 -34.47 -16.41 -1.15
CA THR A 229 -35.05 -15.58 -2.20
C THR A 229 -34.84 -16.27 -3.53
N GLU A 230 -35.93 -16.70 -4.15
CA GLU A 230 -35.93 -17.32 -5.48
C GLU A 230 -36.21 -16.25 -6.53
N TYR A 231 -35.39 -16.21 -7.58
CA TYR A 231 -35.53 -15.27 -8.69
C TYR A 231 -36.00 -16.01 -9.94
N HIS A 232 -37.06 -15.51 -10.56
CA HIS A 232 -37.57 -16.03 -11.81
C HIS A 232 -37.32 -15.01 -12.93
N ALA A 233 -36.78 -15.46 -14.05
CA ALA A 233 -36.62 -14.65 -15.25
C ALA A 233 -37.14 -15.44 -16.45
N ASP A 234 -38.20 -14.92 -17.07
CA ASP A 234 -38.72 -15.51 -18.31
C ASP A 234 -37.72 -15.33 -19.45
N VAL A 235 -37.58 -16.37 -20.27
CA VAL A 235 -36.72 -16.35 -21.47
C VAL A 235 -37.58 -16.06 -22.69
N TYR A 236 -37.31 -14.92 -23.33
CA TYR A 236 -37.96 -14.49 -24.55
C TYR A 236 -37.14 -14.95 -25.77
N TYR A 237 -37.84 -15.44 -26.80
CA TYR A 237 -37.24 -15.95 -28.02
C TYR A 237 -37.62 -15.07 -29.22
N ASN A 238 -36.63 -14.65 -29.99
CA ASN A 238 -36.83 -13.94 -31.25
C ASN A 238 -36.90 -14.94 -32.40
N SER A 239 -38.07 -15.11 -33.00
CA SER A 239 -38.28 -16.05 -34.11
C SER A 239 -37.57 -15.68 -35.41
N LYS A 240 -37.14 -14.42 -35.58
CA LYS A 240 -36.45 -13.95 -36.79
C LYS A 240 -34.94 -14.10 -36.69
N THR A 241 -34.36 -13.82 -35.52
CA THR A 241 -32.90 -13.86 -35.30
C THR A 241 -32.43 -15.15 -34.61
N GLY A 242 -33.33 -15.89 -33.98
CA GLY A 242 -33.00 -17.06 -33.15
C GLY A 242 -32.50 -16.73 -31.75
N GLU A 243 -32.37 -15.45 -31.41
CA GLU A 243 -31.81 -14.99 -30.13
C GLU A 243 -32.73 -15.29 -28.95
N ARG A 244 -32.13 -15.53 -27.78
CA ARG A 244 -32.83 -15.71 -26.49
C ARG A 244 -32.34 -14.68 -25.51
N ILE A 245 -33.26 -13.96 -24.89
CA ILE A 245 -32.97 -12.92 -23.90
C ILE A 245 -33.81 -13.15 -22.64
N HIS A 246 -33.27 -12.79 -21.48
CA HIS A 246 -34.00 -12.79 -20.21
C HIS A 246 -33.62 -11.56 -19.39
N ALA A 247 -34.42 -11.24 -18.37
CA ALA A 247 -34.08 -10.18 -17.43
C ALA A 247 -32.75 -10.50 -16.72
N PRO A 248 -31.84 -9.52 -16.53
CA PRO A 248 -30.58 -9.76 -15.84
C PRO A 248 -30.85 -10.06 -14.36
N PHE A 249 -30.17 -11.08 -13.83
CA PHE A 249 -30.22 -11.40 -12.40
C PHE A 249 -29.42 -10.37 -11.58
N PRO A 250 -29.78 -10.14 -10.30
CA PRO A 250 -28.99 -9.29 -9.41
C PRO A 250 -27.55 -9.77 -9.24
N GLN A 251 -26.66 -8.84 -8.87
CA GLN A 251 -25.25 -9.15 -8.67
C GLN A 251 -25.06 -10.26 -7.61
N GLY A 252 -24.31 -11.30 -7.99
CA GLY A 252 -24.00 -12.43 -7.11
C GLY A 252 -25.00 -13.60 -7.19
N VAL A 253 -26.01 -13.51 -8.06
CA VAL A 253 -26.90 -14.63 -8.42
C VAL A 253 -26.45 -15.14 -9.79
N ILE A 254 -25.57 -16.15 -9.79
CA ILE A 254 -24.93 -16.68 -11.00
C ILE A 254 -25.25 -18.16 -11.18
N ASP A 255 -25.05 -18.95 -10.13
CA ASP A 255 -25.34 -20.38 -10.14
C ASP A 255 -26.83 -20.63 -9.83
N ASP A 256 -27.32 -21.86 -10.01
CA ASP A 256 -28.69 -22.22 -9.62
C ASP A 256 -28.95 -22.00 -8.13
N VAL A 257 -27.93 -22.20 -7.30
CA VAL A 257 -27.98 -21.99 -5.84
C VAL A 257 -26.77 -21.17 -5.40
N ASN A 258 -27.04 -19.98 -4.86
CA ASN A 258 -26.01 -19.07 -4.37
C ASN A 258 -26.16 -18.87 -2.86
N TYR A 259 -25.07 -19.07 -2.12
CA TYR A 259 -25.06 -18.78 -0.68
C TYR A 259 -24.72 -17.31 -0.44
N GLY A 260 -25.59 -16.60 0.29
CA GLY A 260 -25.44 -15.17 0.57
C GLY A 260 -24.20 -14.80 1.39
N GLY A 261 -23.82 -13.52 1.32
CA GLY A 261 -22.63 -12.98 1.98
C GLY A 261 -22.59 -13.22 3.49
N ASN A 262 -23.72 -13.07 4.18
CA ASN A 262 -23.81 -13.27 5.64
C ASN A 262 -23.45 -14.70 6.04
N LEU A 263 -23.97 -15.70 5.31
CA LEU A 263 -23.69 -17.10 5.57
C LEU A 263 -22.21 -17.45 5.30
N ARG A 264 -21.66 -16.92 4.20
CA ARG A 264 -20.25 -17.09 3.84
C ARG A 264 -19.32 -16.45 4.87
N ALA A 265 -19.64 -15.26 5.35
CA ALA A 265 -18.89 -14.56 6.39
C ALA A 265 -18.95 -15.31 7.74
N PHE A 266 -20.15 -15.79 8.12
CA PHE A 266 -20.34 -16.58 9.33
C PHE A 266 -19.47 -17.85 9.35
N LEU A 267 -19.47 -18.62 8.25
CA LEU A 267 -18.62 -19.80 8.10
C LEU A 267 -17.13 -19.46 8.13
N PHE A 268 -16.74 -18.40 7.42
CA PHE A 268 -15.35 -17.95 7.42
C PHE A 268 -14.86 -17.59 8.82
N LEU A 269 -15.64 -16.85 9.61
CA LEU A 269 -15.31 -16.50 11.00
C LEU A 269 -15.28 -17.73 11.91
N LEU A 270 -16.25 -18.64 11.77
CA LEU A 270 -16.25 -19.90 12.52
C LEU A 270 -14.96 -20.69 12.31
N ASN A 271 -14.47 -20.78 11.08
CA ASN A 271 -13.26 -21.53 10.78
C ASN A 271 -11.98 -20.82 11.22
N ASN A 272 -11.86 -19.51 10.96
CA ASN A 272 -10.60 -18.79 11.11
C ASN A 272 -10.46 -18.09 12.46
N ASP A 273 -11.55 -17.57 13.03
CA ASP A 273 -11.53 -16.83 14.31
C ASP A 273 -11.89 -17.75 15.49
N CYS A 274 -12.90 -18.60 15.32
CA CYS A 274 -13.31 -19.56 16.36
C CYS A 274 -12.55 -20.91 16.28
N CYS A 275 -11.59 -21.05 15.35
CA CYS A 275 -10.75 -22.25 15.19
C CYS A 275 -11.54 -23.56 15.04
N THR A 276 -12.74 -23.52 14.45
CA THR A 276 -13.55 -24.72 14.23
C THR A 276 -13.13 -25.44 12.95
N SER A 277 -13.13 -26.79 12.95
CA SER A 277 -12.85 -27.55 11.74
C SER A 277 -14.00 -27.44 10.75
N ILE A 278 -13.70 -27.57 9.45
CA ILE A 278 -14.71 -27.51 8.37
C ILE A 278 -15.88 -28.46 8.64
N ASP A 279 -15.60 -29.68 9.10
CA ASP A 279 -16.63 -30.66 9.43
C ASP A 279 -17.53 -30.24 10.59
N LYS A 280 -16.95 -29.61 11.62
CA LYS A 280 -17.71 -29.08 12.76
C LYS A 280 -18.56 -27.89 12.34
N SER A 281 -18.02 -26.95 11.56
CA SER A 281 -18.79 -25.78 11.09
C SER A 281 -19.95 -26.20 10.19
N ARG A 282 -19.72 -27.15 9.28
CA ARG A 282 -20.77 -27.73 8.44
C ARG A 282 -21.87 -28.37 9.27
N ARG A 283 -21.49 -29.25 10.21
CA ARG A 283 -22.45 -29.95 11.08
C ARG A 283 -23.23 -28.95 11.94
N PHE A 284 -22.53 -28.00 12.55
CA PHE A 284 -23.14 -26.97 13.38
C PHE A 284 -24.19 -26.16 12.63
N LEU A 285 -23.89 -25.72 11.40
CA LEU A 285 -24.83 -24.98 10.59
C LEU A 285 -26.02 -25.83 10.12
N SER A 286 -25.78 -27.09 9.78
CA SER A 286 -26.85 -28.04 9.47
C SER A 286 -27.77 -28.23 10.69
N ASP A 287 -27.21 -28.48 11.87
CA ASP A 287 -27.97 -28.71 13.10
C ASP A 287 -28.77 -27.45 13.51
N LEU A 288 -28.20 -26.25 13.36
CA LEU A 288 -28.88 -24.97 13.62
C LEU A 288 -30.03 -24.66 12.65
N THR A 289 -30.05 -25.30 11.49
CA THR A 289 -31.02 -25.03 10.43
C THR A 289 -31.92 -26.23 10.15
N ASP A 290 -31.97 -27.20 11.07
CA ASP A 290 -32.73 -28.45 10.94
C ASP A 290 -32.43 -29.19 9.61
N GLY A 291 -31.17 -29.17 9.18
CA GLY A 291 -30.70 -29.81 7.96
C GLY A 291 -30.97 -29.05 6.67
N LYS A 292 -31.63 -27.88 6.73
CA LYS A 292 -31.92 -27.07 5.53
C LYS A 292 -30.67 -26.59 4.81
N ILE A 293 -29.61 -26.25 5.56
CA ILE A 293 -28.34 -25.81 4.99
C ILE A 293 -27.27 -26.90 5.19
N ASN A 294 -26.97 -27.63 4.11
CA ASN A 294 -25.91 -28.64 4.10
C ASN A 294 -24.85 -28.35 3.03
N ILE A 295 -23.82 -27.61 3.43
CA ILE A 295 -22.80 -27.08 2.53
C ILE A 295 -21.66 -28.10 2.36
N SER A 296 -21.14 -28.23 1.13
CA SER A 296 -20.00 -29.10 0.86
C SER A 296 -18.70 -28.61 1.53
N LYS A 297 -17.81 -29.53 1.90
CA LYS A 297 -16.49 -29.17 2.47
C LYS A 297 -15.67 -28.31 1.51
N GLY A 298 -15.79 -28.58 0.20
CA GLY A 298 -15.09 -27.84 -0.84
C GLY A 298 -15.50 -26.37 -0.90
N MET A 299 -16.80 -26.07 -0.76
CA MET A 299 -17.29 -24.70 -0.73
C MET A 299 -16.73 -23.94 0.48
N ILE A 300 -16.78 -24.54 1.68
CA ILE A 300 -16.25 -23.93 2.91
C ILE A 300 -14.75 -23.68 2.77
N ASN A 301 -14.00 -24.67 2.27
CA ASN A 301 -12.56 -24.53 2.05
C ASN A 301 -12.22 -23.40 1.05
N ASN A 302 -13.06 -23.22 0.02
CA ASN A 302 -12.86 -22.17 -0.98
C ASN A 302 -13.11 -20.76 -0.43
N LEU A 303 -13.81 -20.62 0.70
CA LEU A 303 -14.04 -19.32 1.34
C LEU A 303 -12.71 -18.63 1.66
N CYS A 304 -11.74 -19.35 2.24
CA CYS A 304 -10.44 -18.76 2.59
C CYS A 304 -9.73 -18.14 1.38
N ARG A 305 -9.76 -18.82 0.23
CA ARG A 305 -9.19 -18.30 -1.02
C ARG A 305 -9.95 -17.09 -1.54
N SER A 306 -11.28 -17.16 -1.54
CA SER A 306 -12.13 -16.05 -2.00
C SER A 306 -11.98 -14.80 -1.15
N PHE A 307 -11.94 -14.94 0.18
CA PHE A 307 -11.70 -13.84 1.10
C PHE A 307 -10.28 -13.28 0.93
N ALA A 308 -9.25 -14.12 0.82
CA ALA A 308 -7.87 -13.67 0.62
C ALA A 308 -7.68 -12.82 -0.65
N GLN A 309 -8.36 -13.18 -1.74
CA GLN A 309 -8.37 -12.40 -2.99
C GLN A 309 -9.06 -11.04 -2.80
N LYS A 310 -10.25 -11.04 -2.18
CA LYS A 310 -11.02 -9.82 -1.95
C LYS A 310 -10.35 -8.85 -0.97
N THR A 311 -9.51 -9.37 -0.07
CA THR A 311 -8.81 -8.56 0.94
C THR A 311 -7.38 -8.19 0.59
N GLU A 312 -6.94 -8.39 -0.65
CA GLU A 312 -5.57 -8.08 -1.05
C GLU A 312 -5.22 -6.59 -0.86
N SER A 313 -6.11 -5.68 -1.26
CA SER A 313 -5.90 -4.24 -1.09
C SER A 313 -5.79 -3.83 0.38
N GLN A 314 -6.72 -4.30 1.22
CA GLN A 314 -6.69 -4.02 2.66
C GLN A 314 -5.45 -4.61 3.34
N ARG A 315 -4.99 -5.79 2.92
CA ARG A 315 -3.74 -6.37 3.44
C ARG A 315 -2.52 -5.53 3.04
N LYS A 316 -2.49 -4.93 1.84
CA LYS A 316 -1.43 -4.00 1.43
C LYS A 316 -1.47 -2.69 2.21
N GLU A 317 -2.65 -2.16 2.49
CA GLU A 317 -2.82 -0.98 3.34
C GLU A 317 -2.30 -1.24 4.75
N ILE A 318 -2.72 -2.33 5.40
CA ILE A 318 -2.21 -2.74 6.71
C ILE A 318 -0.68 -2.94 6.67
N PHE A 319 -0.15 -3.51 5.58
CA PHE A 319 1.31 -3.67 5.41
C PHE A 319 2.03 -2.32 5.44
N CYS A 320 1.53 -1.33 4.70
CA CYS A 320 2.07 0.03 4.68
C CYS A 320 1.96 0.71 6.06
N ASP A 321 0.80 0.60 6.71
CA ASP A 321 0.58 1.19 8.03
C ASP A 321 1.53 0.60 9.08
N MET A 322 1.78 -0.72 9.01
CA MET A 322 2.75 -1.37 9.90
C MET A 322 4.18 -0.86 9.71
N LEU A 323 4.58 -0.49 8.50
CA LEU A 323 5.91 0.09 8.25
C LEU A 323 6.11 1.45 8.92
N LEU A 324 5.02 2.19 9.10
CA LEU A 324 5.01 3.51 9.75
C LEU A 324 4.90 3.42 11.28
N SER A 325 4.58 2.23 11.83
CA SER A 325 4.47 2.04 13.27
C SER A 325 5.84 2.24 13.94
N PRO A 326 5.91 2.91 15.11
CA PRO A 326 7.17 3.07 15.84
C PRO A 326 7.68 1.77 16.45
N VAL A 327 6.76 0.85 16.80
CA VAL A 327 7.06 -0.46 17.39
C VAL A 327 6.27 -1.54 16.68
N MET A 328 6.93 -2.64 16.34
CA MET A 328 6.30 -3.83 15.78
C MET A 328 6.78 -5.06 16.54
N HIS A 329 5.82 -5.89 16.94
CA HIS A 329 6.09 -7.21 17.51
C HIS A 329 6.16 -8.24 16.40
N THR A 330 7.19 -9.07 16.46
CA THR A 330 7.39 -10.14 15.48
C THR A 330 7.58 -11.46 16.20
N ASP A 331 6.81 -12.47 15.81
CA ASP A 331 6.98 -13.84 16.28
C ASP A 331 7.00 -14.81 15.10
N CYS A 332 7.62 -15.98 15.28
CA CYS A 332 7.71 -17.01 14.26
C CYS A 332 7.28 -18.36 14.85
N THR A 333 6.10 -18.82 14.46
CA THR A 333 5.54 -20.10 14.91
C THR A 333 5.69 -21.16 13.82
N ASN A 334 6.05 -22.38 14.23
CA ASN A 334 6.11 -23.51 13.31
C ASN A 334 4.69 -24.05 13.03
N ALA A 335 4.41 -24.36 11.77
CA ALA A 335 3.18 -24.95 11.29
C ALA A 335 3.48 -26.16 10.37
N ARG A 336 2.45 -26.95 10.08
CA ARG A 336 2.52 -28.07 9.13
C ARG A 336 1.52 -27.83 8.00
N VAL A 337 2.00 -27.79 6.77
CA VAL A 337 1.17 -27.61 5.57
C VAL A 337 1.41 -28.83 4.69
N ASN A 338 0.36 -29.60 4.40
CA ASN A 338 0.43 -30.83 3.60
C ASN A 338 1.52 -31.83 4.03
N GLY A 339 1.82 -31.92 5.33
CA GLY A 339 2.86 -32.83 5.82
C GLY A 339 4.29 -32.30 5.64
N GLU A 340 4.46 -31.04 5.27
CA GLU A 340 5.75 -30.34 5.24
C GLU A 340 5.79 -29.27 6.34
N SER A 341 6.99 -28.98 6.84
CA SER A 341 7.19 -27.93 7.84
C SER A 341 7.08 -26.56 7.17
N SER A 342 6.27 -25.68 7.77
CA SER A 342 6.13 -24.29 7.36
C SER A 342 6.34 -23.39 8.56
N TYR A 343 6.73 -22.15 8.31
CA TYR A 343 6.99 -21.13 9.33
C TYR A 343 6.03 -19.97 9.11
N VAL A 344 5.26 -19.64 10.13
CA VAL A 344 4.31 -18.53 10.10
C VAL A 344 4.91 -17.38 10.88
N PHE A 345 5.31 -16.34 10.14
CA PHE A 345 5.74 -15.07 10.73
C PHE A 345 4.50 -14.23 11.05
N VAL A 346 4.42 -13.77 12.29
CA VAL A 346 3.33 -12.94 12.81
C VAL A 346 3.88 -11.56 13.09
N CYS A 347 3.41 -10.57 12.34
CA CYS A 347 3.74 -9.17 12.53
C CYS A 347 2.54 -8.49 13.19
N ALA A 348 2.74 -7.87 14.34
CA ALA A 348 1.67 -7.20 15.09
C ALA A 348 2.11 -5.83 15.57
N VAL A 349 1.24 -4.83 15.44
CA VAL A 349 1.46 -3.48 15.97
C VAL A 349 0.54 -3.23 17.17
N PRO A 350 0.92 -2.34 18.12
CA PRO A 350 0.11 -2.06 19.32
C PRO A 350 -1.32 -1.59 19.01
N ASP A 351 -1.53 -0.93 17.88
CA ASP A 351 -2.83 -0.40 17.44
C ASP A 351 -3.78 -1.48 16.88
N GLY A 352 -3.39 -2.76 16.96
CA GLY A 352 -4.26 -3.91 16.66
C GLY A 352 -4.10 -4.51 15.26
N GLY A 353 -3.29 -3.90 14.38
CA GLY A 353 -2.94 -4.49 13.09
C GLY A 353 -2.15 -5.79 13.28
N VAL A 354 -2.56 -6.87 12.62
CA VAL A 354 -1.85 -8.16 12.62
C VAL A 354 -1.80 -8.75 11.20
N LEU A 355 -0.62 -9.16 10.75
CA LEU A 355 -0.41 -9.86 9.49
C LEU A 355 0.34 -11.17 9.71
N TYR A 356 -0.12 -12.19 8.99
CA TYR A 356 0.42 -13.55 9.04
C TYR A 356 1.06 -13.91 7.70
N PHE A 357 2.31 -14.37 7.74
CA PHE A 357 3.08 -14.75 6.56
C PHE A 357 3.55 -16.20 6.68
N ALA A 358 2.87 -17.11 5.97
CA ALA A 358 3.34 -18.48 5.84
C ALA A 358 4.53 -18.57 4.86
N ARG A 359 5.58 -19.29 5.26
CA ARG A 359 6.85 -19.43 4.53
C ARG A 359 7.37 -20.87 4.61
N GLY A 360 8.10 -21.31 3.59
CA GLY A 360 8.74 -22.63 3.56
C GLY A 360 10.07 -22.71 4.31
N LYS A 361 10.69 -21.55 4.60
CA LYS A 361 12.00 -21.46 5.27
C LYS A 361 11.93 -20.58 6.52
N LYS A 362 12.76 -20.89 7.50
CA LYS A 362 13.01 -20.08 8.71
C LYS A 362 14.19 -19.12 8.47
N GLY A 363 14.29 -18.07 9.28
CA GLY A 363 15.41 -17.13 9.28
C GLY A 363 15.29 -16.05 8.20
N HIS A 364 16.40 -15.48 7.77
CA HIS A 364 16.44 -14.35 6.82
C HIS A 364 15.70 -14.63 5.51
N ASP A 365 15.80 -15.85 4.97
CA ASP A 365 15.08 -16.23 3.75
C ASP A 365 13.55 -16.25 3.95
N GLY A 366 13.07 -16.49 5.17
CA GLY A 366 11.64 -16.42 5.50
C GLY A 366 11.12 -15.00 5.70
N ILE A 367 12.01 -14.07 6.06
CA ILE A 367 11.68 -12.66 6.28
C ILE A 367 11.39 -11.92 4.97
N LYS A 368 11.91 -12.41 3.84
CA LYS A 368 11.69 -11.82 2.53
C LYS A 368 10.18 -11.69 2.19
N GLY A 369 9.79 -10.52 1.71
CA GLY A 369 8.41 -10.11 1.40
C GLY A 369 7.48 -10.04 2.62
N THR A 370 8.03 -9.98 3.83
CA THR A 370 7.26 -9.69 5.06
C THR A 370 7.51 -8.24 5.48
N VAL A 371 6.65 -7.70 6.34
CA VAL A 371 6.84 -6.34 6.88
C VAL A 371 8.22 -6.19 7.53
N VAL A 372 8.73 -7.26 8.14
CA VAL A 372 10.02 -7.27 8.86
C VAL A 372 11.22 -6.99 7.95
N GLU A 373 11.13 -7.26 6.65
CA GLU A 373 12.24 -7.02 5.71
C GLU A 373 12.55 -5.53 5.58
N ASP A 374 11.49 -4.72 5.42
CA ASP A 374 11.61 -3.29 5.13
C ASP A 374 11.41 -2.40 6.37
N TYR A 375 11.14 -3.00 7.53
CA TYR A 375 10.84 -2.27 8.75
C TYR A 375 12.10 -1.66 9.39
N GLN A 376 12.09 -0.34 9.56
CA GLN A 376 13.22 0.42 10.11
C GLN A 376 13.02 0.83 11.60
N GLY A 377 11.87 0.51 12.18
CA GLY A 377 11.55 0.83 13.58
C GLY A 377 12.07 -0.22 14.58
N ASN A 378 11.65 -0.10 15.85
CA ASN A 378 12.06 -1.06 16.89
C ASN A 378 11.22 -2.34 16.83
N THR A 379 11.89 -3.49 16.72
CA THR A 379 11.25 -4.82 16.81
C THR A 379 11.38 -5.39 18.22
N GLY A 380 10.27 -5.80 18.83
CA GLY A 380 10.25 -6.47 20.15
C GLY A 380 9.60 -7.86 20.07
N PRO A 381 9.95 -8.81 20.97
CA PRO A 381 9.19 -10.05 21.08
C PRO A 381 7.74 -9.76 21.51
N ARG A 382 6.79 -10.59 21.05
CA ARG A 382 5.40 -10.53 21.49
C ARG A 382 5.32 -11.09 22.92
N SER A 383 4.80 -10.33 23.88
CA SER A 383 4.66 -10.73 25.29
C SER A 383 3.40 -11.56 25.55
#